data_AF-A0A2E5B913-F1
#
_entry.id   AF-A0A2E5B913-F1
#
_cell.length_a   1.000
_cell.length_b   1.000
_cell.length_c   1.000
_cell.angle_alpha   90.00
_cell.angle_beta   90.00
_cell.angle_gamma   90.00
#
_symmetry.space_group_name_H-M   'P 1'
#
loop_
_entity.id
_entity.type
_entity.pdbx_description
1 polymer ?
#
loop_
_entity_poly.entity_id
_entity_poly.type
_entity_poly.pdbx_seq_one_letter_code
_entity_poly.pdbx_strand_id
1 'polypeptide(L)'
;MQAEQNAPSPDAYLGSVSKESLEVLNHFGAEAPALLNRYACVVEDALLTQAKQTSETLEKVQAMQGSLDKAKKVIGAAAEDNAAYHVMLTNPEMLSSYVNEFFGPEGPYPTELARDRLAAEVAAGEQRFQPQAAPQAPAPSQAPAPQAQVAPQAQAAPQAPAPQAPAPQAPEFQRPQLDMPAPGVQAGSDDFWSAFSNMSDSNPAEAWKVLTSASPDALRSKVLVSEA
;
A
#
# COMPACT_ATOMS: atom_id res chain seq x y z
N MET A 1 59.12 -74.92 -1.68
CA MET A 1 58.43 -75.16 -0.39
C MET A 1 57.66 -73.88 -0.08
N GLN A 2 56.42 -73.79 -0.56
CA GLN A 2 55.19 -73.96 0.23
C GLN A 2 55.00 -72.81 1.23
N ALA A 3 54.32 -71.75 0.78
CA ALA A 3 53.65 -70.80 1.65
C ALA A 3 52.26 -71.41 1.95
N GLU A 4 52.21 -72.22 3.01
CA GLU A 4 50.98 -72.87 3.45
C GLU A 4 50.11 -71.84 4.19
N GLN A 5 48.88 -71.73 3.72
CA GLN A 5 47.82 -70.86 4.21
C GLN A 5 47.45 -71.25 5.64
N ASN A 6 47.73 -70.39 6.62
CA ASN A 6 47.16 -70.52 7.97
C ASN A 6 45.93 -69.61 8.09
N ALA A 7 44.83 -70.02 7.48
CA ALA A 7 43.52 -69.44 7.78
C ALA A 7 43.04 -70.06 9.11
N PRO A 8 42.75 -69.27 10.16
CA PRO A 8 42.24 -69.81 11.41
C PRO A 8 40.90 -70.52 11.16
N SER A 9 40.83 -71.78 11.58
CA SER A 9 39.65 -72.64 11.42
C SER A 9 38.40 -71.98 12.02
N PRO A 10 37.26 -71.96 11.30
CA PRO A 10 36.02 -71.31 11.75
C PRO A 10 35.50 -71.86 13.09
N ASP A 11 35.83 -73.12 13.42
CA ASP A 11 35.48 -73.76 14.70
C ASP A 11 36.19 -73.14 15.92
N ALA A 12 37.39 -72.57 15.75
CA ALA A 12 38.09 -71.91 16.86
C ALA A 12 37.41 -70.60 17.26
N TYR A 13 36.83 -69.88 16.29
CA TYR A 13 36.03 -68.69 16.54
C TYR A 13 34.75 -69.03 17.28
N LEU A 14 34.02 -70.07 16.86
CA LEU A 14 32.79 -70.52 17.51
C LEU A 14 33.01 -71.06 18.94
N GLY A 15 34.18 -71.66 19.22
CA GLY A 15 34.55 -72.13 20.56
C GLY A 15 34.88 -71.01 21.57
N SER A 16 35.16 -69.80 21.09
CA SER A 16 35.44 -68.61 21.92
C SER A 16 34.21 -67.73 22.20
N VAL A 17 33.08 -68.02 21.55
CA VAL A 17 31.83 -67.28 21.68
C VAL A 17 31.03 -67.86 22.85
N SER A 18 30.59 -67.01 23.79
CA SER A 18 29.82 -67.47 24.97
C SER A 18 28.47 -68.06 24.55
N LYS A 19 27.95 -69.00 25.36
CA LYS A 19 26.67 -69.69 25.10
C LYS A 19 25.50 -68.72 24.92
N GLU A 20 25.52 -67.63 25.67
CA GLU A 20 24.52 -66.55 25.61
C GLU A 20 24.59 -65.79 24.28
N SER A 21 25.80 -65.54 23.76
CA SER A 21 25.99 -64.89 22.47
C SER A 21 25.58 -65.81 21.30
N LEU A 22 25.80 -67.11 21.44
CA LEU A 22 25.28 -68.13 20.53
C LEU A 22 23.74 -68.21 20.55
N GLU A 23 23.12 -68.09 21.71
CA GLU A 23 21.65 -68.08 21.84
C GLU A 23 21.02 -66.87 21.16
N VAL A 24 21.61 -65.68 21.33
CA VAL A 24 21.22 -64.45 20.61
C VAL A 24 21.42 -64.60 19.10
N LEU A 25 22.54 -65.19 18.66
CA LEU A 25 22.75 -65.50 17.24
C LEU A 25 21.71 -66.48 16.70
N ASN A 26 21.30 -67.46 17.49
CA ASN A 26 20.33 -68.48 17.08
C ASN A 26 18.90 -67.92 17.01
N HIS A 27 18.55 -66.94 17.86
CA HIS A 27 17.23 -66.31 17.87
C HIS A 27 17.09 -65.14 16.89
N PHE A 28 18.14 -64.32 16.72
CA PHE A 28 18.08 -63.09 15.92
C PHE A 28 18.86 -63.18 14.60
N GLY A 29 19.71 -64.19 14.43
CA GLY A 29 20.57 -64.35 13.26
C GLY A 29 21.85 -63.51 13.33
N ALA A 30 22.85 -63.90 12.54
CA ALA A 30 24.17 -63.23 12.50
C ALA A 30 24.11 -61.77 12.00
N GLU A 31 23.04 -61.40 11.28
CA GLU A 31 22.81 -60.06 10.73
C GLU A 31 22.25 -59.06 11.75
N ALA A 32 21.76 -59.54 12.91
CA ALA A 32 21.08 -58.70 13.90
C ALA A 32 21.92 -57.52 14.43
N PRO A 33 23.22 -57.67 14.74
CA PRO A 33 24.03 -56.56 15.22
C PRO A 33 24.19 -55.46 14.16
N ALA A 34 24.37 -55.83 12.89
CA ALA A 34 24.49 -54.89 11.80
C ALA A 34 23.17 -54.15 11.53
N LEU A 35 22.04 -54.87 11.59
CA LEU A 35 20.72 -54.30 11.39
C LEU A 35 20.32 -53.32 12.51
N LEU A 36 20.64 -53.65 13.77
CA LEU A 36 20.39 -52.79 14.91
C LEU A 36 21.17 -51.48 14.80
N ASN A 37 22.46 -51.55 14.46
CA ASN A 37 23.29 -50.35 14.29
C ASN A 37 22.73 -49.45 13.18
N ARG A 38 22.34 -50.03 12.04
CA ARG A 38 21.74 -49.27 10.94
C ARG A 38 20.43 -48.60 11.37
N TYR A 39 19.59 -49.29 12.14
CA TYR A 39 18.34 -48.73 12.63
C TYR A 39 18.59 -47.61 13.65
N ALA A 40 19.57 -47.78 14.53
CA ALA A 40 19.97 -46.75 15.50
C ALA A 40 20.41 -45.47 14.78
N CYS A 41 21.29 -45.56 13.77
CA CYS A 41 21.72 -44.39 13.00
C CYS A 41 20.55 -43.69 12.28
N VAL A 42 19.62 -44.46 11.70
CA VAL A 42 18.45 -43.87 11.01
C VAL A 42 17.54 -43.14 11.99
N VAL A 43 17.32 -43.71 13.18
CA VAL A 43 16.51 -43.06 14.22
C VAL A 43 17.21 -41.82 14.76
N GLU A 44 18.52 -41.86 14.97
CA GLU A 44 19.31 -40.70 15.40
C GLU A 44 19.22 -39.56 14.38
N ASP A 45 19.38 -39.85 13.09
CA ASP A 45 19.25 -38.85 12.01
C ASP A 45 17.83 -38.28 11.92
N ALA A 46 16.81 -39.14 12.06
CA ALA A 46 15.42 -38.71 12.05
C ALA A 46 15.12 -37.79 13.25
N LEU A 47 15.60 -38.14 14.45
CA LEU A 47 15.46 -37.32 15.65
C LEU A 47 16.22 -36.00 15.53
N LEU A 48 17.42 -36.00 14.94
CA LEU A 48 18.19 -34.78 14.71
C LEU A 48 17.47 -33.87 13.70
N THR A 49 16.88 -34.44 12.67
CA THR A 49 16.08 -33.71 11.68
C THR A 49 14.82 -33.11 12.32
N GLN A 50 14.10 -33.89 13.13
CA GLN A 50 12.93 -33.42 13.85
C GLN A 50 13.28 -32.30 14.83
N ALA A 51 14.39 -32.42 15.56
CA ALA A 51 14.86 -31.39 16.48
C ALA A 51 15.18 -30.08 15.72
N LYS A 52 15.85 -30.16 14.57
CA LYS A 52 16.14 -29.01 13.71
C LYS A 52 14.87 -28.34 13.19
N GLN A 53 13.95 -29.13 12.65
CA GLN A 53 12.65 -28.63 12.17
C GLN A 53 11.85 -27.96 13.28
N THR A 54 11.87 -28.52 14.48
CA THR A 54 11.19 -27.94 15.67
C THR A 54 11.83 -26.62 16.08
N SER A 55 13.16 -26.52 16.06
CA SER A 55 13.87 -25.27 16.36
C SER A 55 13.56 -24.18 15.34
N GLU A 56 13.57 -24.52 14.05
CA GLU A 56 13.30 -23.57 12.95
C GLU A 56 11.84 -23.10 12.97
N THR A 57 10.89 -24.01 13.20
CA THR A 57 9.47 -23.64 13.36
C THR A 57 9.26 -22.74 14.58
N LEU A 58 9.92 -23.02 15.71
CA LEU A 58 9.85 -22.17 16.89
C LEU A 58 10.43 -20.77 16.61
N GLU A 59 11.55 -20.66 15.93
CA GLU A 59 12.15 -19.39 15.53
C GLU A 59 11.21 -18.58 14.62
N LYS A 60 10.61 -19.24 13.63
CA LYS A 60 9.62 -18.61 12.73
C LYS A 60 8.39 -18.14 13.49
N VAL A 61 7.90 -18.92 14.45
CA VAL A 61 6.77 -18.54 15.30
C VAL A 61 7.13 -17.33 16.17
N GLN A 62 8.32 -17.28 16.77
CA GLN A 62 8.78 -16.12 17.54
C GLN A 62 8.92 -14.87 16.67
N ALA A 63 9.49 -14.99 15.47
CA ALA A 63 9.60 -13.88 14.52
C ALA A 63 8.21 -13.35 14.10
N MET A 64 7.29 -14.26 13.80
CA MET A 64 5.90 -13.91 13.48
C MET A 64 5.22 -13.23 14.66
N GLN A 65 5.40 -13.73 15.88
CA GLN A 65 4.85 -13.13 17.09
C GLN A 65 5.35 -11.69 17.30
N GLY A 66 6.66 -11.45 17.13
CA GLY A 66 7.23 -10.10 17.20
C GLY A 66 6.67 -9.16 16.11
N SER A 67 6.34 -9.67 14.93
CA SER A 67 5.69 -8.89 13.88
C SER A 67 4.24 -8.54 14.23
N LEU A 68 3.49 -9.49 14.82
CA LEU A 68 2.12 -9.30 15.28
C LEU A 68 2.04 -8.26 16.42
N ASP A 69 2.99 -8.29 17.36
CA ASP A 69 3.05 -7.31 18.44
C ASP A 69 3.30 -5.89 17.91
N LYS A 70 4.18 -5.74 16.91
CA LYS A 70 4.41 -4.45 16.24
C LYS A 70 3.16 -3.99 15.51
N ALA A 71 2.53 -4.88 14.72
CA ALA A 71 1.31 -4.57 14.00
C ALA A 71 0.18 -4.15 14.96
N LYS A 72 0.01 -4.86 16.08
CA LYS A 72 -0.98 -4.53 17.11
C LYS A 72 -0.76 -3.14 17.71
N LYS A 73 0.50 -2.77 17.98
CA LYS A 73 0.83 -1.42 18.46
C LYS A 73 0.50 -0.33 17.44
N VAL A 74 0.83 -0.55 16.17
CA VAL A 74 0.53 0.41 15.10
C VAL A 74 -0.99 0.54 14.89
N ILE A 75 -1.72 -0.57 14.90
CA ILE A 75 -3.20 -0.55 14.78
C ILE A 75 -3.82 0.17 15.98
N GLY A 76 -3.34 -0.08 17.20
CA GLY A 76 -3.81 0.62 18.40
C GLY A 76 -3.60 2.12 18.32
N ALA A 77 -2.37 2.55 17.98
CA ALA A 77 -2.05 3.97 17.79
C ALA A 77 -2.90 4.61 16.69
N ALA A 78 -3.03 3.95 15.53
CA ALA A 78 -3.86 4.46 14.43
C ALA A 78 -5.36 4.51 14.77
N ALA A 79 -5.85 3.61 15.63
CA ALA A 79 -7.23 3.64 16.10
C ALA A 79 -7.48 4.81 17.06
N GLU A 80 -6.54 5.08 17.97
CA GLU A 80 -6.58 6.25 18.85
C GLU A 80 -6.52 7.56 18.05
N ASP A 81 -5.62 7.65 17.07
CA ASP A 81 -5.52 8.80 16.18
C ASP A 81 -6.81 9.02 15.39
N ASN A 82 -7.37 7.97 14.78
CA ASN A 82 -8.67 8.06 14.08
C ASN A 82 -9.79 8.50 15.03
N ALA A 83 -9.84 7.98 16.25
CA ALA A 83 -10.82 8.42 17.24
C ALA A 83 -10.67 9.92 17.57
N ALA A 84 -9.43 10.40 17.75
CA ALA A 84 -9.15 11.82 17.97
C ALA A 84 -9.57 12.68 16.77
N TYR A 85 -9.25 12.28 15.54
CA TYR A 85 -9.70 12.96 14.32
C TYR A 85 -11.21 13.01 14.21
N HIS A 86 -11.90 11.91 14.52
CA HIS A 86 -13.35 11.89 14.54
C HIS A 86 -13.93 12.88 15.56
N VAL A 87 -13.32 13.00 16.75
CA VAL A 87 -13.74 14.01 17.72
C VAL A 87 -13.48 15.42 17.19
N MET A 88 -12.34 15.69 16.56
CA MET A 88 -12.03 16.99 15.96
C MET A 88 -12.98 17.40 14.84
N LEU A 89 -13.39 16.45 13.99
CA LEU A 89 -14.19 16.70 12.79
C LEU A 89 -15.70 16.57 13.01
N THR A 90 -16.13 16.04 14.15
CA THR A 90 -17.55 15.74 14.41
C THR A 90 -18.07 16.44 15.66
N ASN A 91 -17.21 16.84 16.59
CA ASN A 91 -17.65 17.56 17.79
C ASN A 91 -17.92 19.04 17.47
N PRO A 92 -19.16 19.52 17.58
CA PRO A 92 -19.52 20.89 17.23
C PRO A 92 -18.83 21.94 18.10
N GLU A 93 -18.56 21.63 19.38
CA GLU A 93 -17.91 22.56 20.31
C GLU A 93 -16.43 22.76 19.96
N MET A 94 -15.75 21.71 19.51
CA MET A 94 -14.36 21.82 19.10
C MET A 94 -14.21 22.47 17.71
N LEU A 95 -15.14 22.16 16.79
CA LEU A 95 -15.18 22.83 15.49
C LEU A 95 -15.51 24.31 15.65
N SER A 96 -16.43 24.69 16.54
CA SER A 96 -16.80 26.08 16.75
C SER A 96 -15.65 26.88 17.35
N SER A 97 -14.92 26.33 18.32
CA SER A 97 -13.74 27.00 18.87
C SER A 97 -12.65 27.17 17.81
N TYR A 98 -12.37 26.14 17.02
CA TYR A 98 -11.37 26.21 15.94
C TYR A 98 -11.76 27.21 14.83
N VAL A 99 -13.04 27.23 14.42
CA VAL A 99 -13.56 28.18 13.44
C VAL A 99 -13.52 29.60 13.98
N ASN A 100 -13.87 29.80 15.26
CA ASN A 100 -13.83 31.12 15.89
C ASN A 100 -12.39 31.61 16.12
N GLU A 101 -11.44 30.72 16.38
CA GLU A 101 -10.02 31.09 16.47
C GLU A 101 -9.45 31.42 15.09
N PHE A 102 -9.93 30.79 14.02
CA PHE A 102 -9.43 31.05 12.67
C PHE A 102 -10.07 32.27 11.98
N PHE A 103 -11.39 32.45 12.11
CA PHE A 103 -12.18 33.50 11.45
C PHE A 103 -12.73 34.57 12.39
N GLY A 104 -12.49 34.44 13.70
CA GLY A 104 -12.92 35.43 14.67
C GLY A 104 -12.05 36.69 14.69
N PRO A 105 -12.41 37.66 15.55
CA PRO A 105 -11.71 38.94 15.63
C PRO A 105 -10.24 38.82 16.09
N GLU A 106 -9.90 37.75 16.80
CA GLU A 106 -8.52 37.44 17.24
C GLU A 106 -7.81 36.45 16.29
N GLY A 107 -8.45 36.07 15.18
CA GLY A 107 -7.92 35.10 14.23
C GLY A 107 -6.89 35.70 13.25
N PRO A 108 -6.06 34.85 12.62
CA PRO A 108 -5.05 35.30 11.67
C PRO A 108 -5.63 35.95 10.41
N TYR A 109 -6.91 35.70 10.12
CA TYR A 109 -7.64 36.35 9.04
C TYR A 109 -8.64 37.37 9.60
N PRO A 110 -8.39 38.68 9.41
CA PRO A 110 -9.33 39.71 9.82
C PRO A 110 -10.65 39.54 9.09
N THR A 111 -11.74 39.37 9.84
CA THR A 111 -13.09 39.46 9.28
C THR A 111 -13.55 40.91 9.30
N GLU A 112 -14.10 41.40 8.18
CA GLU A 112 -14.69 42.74 8.13
C GLU A 112 -15.82 42.85 9.16
N LEU A 113 -15.60 43.68 10.18
CA LEU A 113 -16.58 43.91 11.23
C LEU A 113 -17.80 44.61 10.62
N ALA A 114 -18.98 44.38 11.20
CA ALA A 114 -20.22 45.03 10.76
C ALA A 114 -20.09 46.57 10.72
N ARG A 115 -19.22 47.12 11.58
CA ARG A 115 -18.92 48.55 11.64
C ARG A 115 -18.12 49.03 10.43
N ASP A 116 -17.15 48.25 9.95
CA ASP A 116 -16.35 48.57 8.76
C ASP A 116 -17.21 48.51 7.50
N ARG A 117 -18.07 47.48 7.40
CA ARG A 117 -19.01 47.34 6.28
C ARG A 117 -20.03 48.48 6.22
N LEU A 118 -20.57 48.88 7.37
CA LEU A 118 -21.47 50.04 7.48
C LEU A 118 -20.76 51.34 7.13
N ALA A 119 -19.50 51.53 7.56
CA ALA A 119 -18.72 52.70 7.22
C ALA A 119 -18.47 52.79 5.71
N ALA A 120 -18.16 51.66 5.05
CA ALA A 120 -18.00 51.59 3.60
C ALA A 120 -19.31 51.93 2.86
N GLU A 121 -20.45 51.45 3.33
CA GLU A 121 -21.76 51.72 2.71
C GLU A 121 -22.22 53.17 2.90
N VAL A 122 -22.01 53.75 4.08
CA VAL A 122 -22.27 55.18 4.33
C VAL A 122 -21.39 56.04 3.43
N ALA A 123 -20.08 55.75 3.34
CA ALA A 123 -19.16 56.47 2.48
C ALA A 123 -19.54 56.35 0.99
N ALA A 124 -19.95 55.15 0.54
CA ALA A 124 -20.44 54.94 -0.83
C ALA A 124 -21.76 55.68 -1.09
N GLY A 125 -22.65 55.74 -0.11
CA GLY A 125 -23.87 56.53 -0.14
C GLY A 125 -23.57 58.02 -0.27
N GLU A 126 -22.70 58.57 0.57
CA GLU A 126 -22.31 59.99 0.54
C GLU A 126 -21.67 60.40 -0.78
N GLN A 127 -20.78 59.58 -1.35
CA GLN A 127 -20.19 59.81 -2.67
C GLN A 127 -21.24 59.89 -3.79
N ARG A 128 -22.33 59.13 -3.67
CA ARG A 128 -23.43 59.14 -4.64
C ARG A 128 -24.25 60.43 -4.60
N PHE A 129 -24.24 61.15 -3.48
CA PHE A 129 -24.97 62.41 -3.30
C PHE A 129 -24.09 63.66 -3.33
N GLN A 130 -22.77 63.54 -3.59
CA GLN A 130 -21.91 64.71 -3.80
C GLN A 130 -22.19 65.39 -5.15
N PRO A 131 -22.45 66.72 -5.19
CA PRO A 131 -22.57 67.44 -6.45
C PRO A 131 -21.22 67.51 -7.18
N GLN A 132 -21.18 67.08 -8.45
CA GLN A 132 -19.99 67.21 -9.30
C GLN A 132 -19.57 68.69 -9.41
N ALA A 133 -18.42 69.04 -8.83
CA ALA A 133 -17.80 70.34 -9.07
C ALA A 133 -17.36 70.44 -10.54
N ALA A 134 -17.78 71.52 -11.21
CA ALA A 134 -17.56 71.77 -12.63
C ALA A 134 -16.06 71.77 -13.01
N PRO A 135 -15.67 71.28 -14.21
CA PRO A 135 -14.30 71.27 -14.67
C PRO A 135 -13.76 72.69 -14.95
N GLN A 136 -12.57 73.01 -14.43
CA GLN A 136 -11.86 74.26 -14.70
C GLN A 136 -11.32 74.29 -16.14
N ALA A 137 -11.48 75.44 -16.80
CA ALA A 137 -11.20 75.66 -18.21
C ALA A 137 -9.69 75.61 -18.57
N PRO A 138 -9.32 75.15 -19.78
CA PRO A 138 -7.92 75.06 -20.24
C PRO A 138 -7.40 76.38 -20.85
N ALA A 139 -6.13 76.70 -20.61
CA ALA A 139 -5.40 77.83 -21.21
C ALA A 139 -4.95 77.52 -22.66
N PRO A 140 -4.79 78.53 -23.54
CA PRO A 140 -4.70 78.34 -25.00
C PRO A 140 -3.29 78.01 -25.53
N SER A 141 -3.32 77.39 -26.71
CA SER A 141 -2.30 76.71 -27.50
C SER A 141 -1.23 77.58 -28.18
N GLN A 142 -0.07 76.98 -28.51
CA GLN A 142 0.64 77.26 -29.77
C GLN A 142 1.13 75.96 -30.43
N ALA A 143 0.89 75.84 -31.73
CA ALA A 143 1.37 74.84 -32.70
C ALA A 143 1.95 75.60 -33.92
N PRO A 144 2.80 75.01 -34.81
CA PRO A 144 2.36 74.05 -35.87
C PRO A 144 3.41 72.94 -36.24
N ALA A 145 3.04 71.66 -36.46
CA ALA A 145 2.76 70.92 -37.73
C ALA A 145 3.92 70.86 -38.78
N PRO A 146 4.10 69.81 -39.64
CA PRO A 146 3.04 68.94 -40.23
C PRO A 146 3.33 67.44 -40.62
N GLN A 147 2.23 66.66 -40.73
CA GLN A 147 1.84 65.66 -41.78
C GLN A 147 2.63 64.33 -41.95
N ALA A 148 2.05 63.16 -42.31
CA ALA A 148 0.91 62.92 -43.20
C ALA A 148 0.14 61.61 -42.93
N GLN A 149 -1.13 61.65 -43.36
CA GLN A 149 -2.16 60.59 -43.44
C GLN A 149 -2.07 59.83 -44.78
N VAL A 150 -2.66 58.63 -44.87
CA VAL A 150 -3.84 58.36 -45.75
C VAL A 150 -4.45 56.97 -45.48
N ALA A 151 -5.78 56.93 -45.39
CA ALA A 151 -6.65 55.76 -45.55
C ALA A 151 -7.27 55.76 -46.97
N PRO A 152 -7.94 54.68 -47.42
CA PRO A 152 -9.41 54.69 -47.31
C PRO A 152 -10.08 53.31 -47.06
N GLN A 153 -11.36 53.41 -46.72
CA GLN A 153 -12.33 52.39 -46.28
C GLN A 153 -12.91 51.50 -47.41
N ALA A 154 -13.39 50.29 -47.04
CA ALA A 154 -14.63 49.64 -47.53
C ALA A 154 -14.90 48.39 -46.64
N GLN A 155 -15.91 48.39 -45.76
CA GLN A 155 -17.32 47.99 -45.93
C GLN A 155 -17.66 46.49 -45.68
N ALA A 156 -18.74 46.31 -44.91
CA ALA A 156 -19.69 45.19 -44.83
C ALA A 156 -19.49 44.06 -43.78
N ALA A 157 -20.32 44.14 -42.73
CA ALA A 157 -20.90 43.01 -41.99
C ALA A 157 -21.93 42.24 -42.89
N PRO A 158 -22.52 41.07 -42.54
CA PRO A 158 -22.60 40.43 -41.21
C PRO A 158 -22.40 38.89 -41.19
N GLN A 159 -22.18 38.31 -39.99
CA GLN A 159 -22.84 37.07 -39.49
C GLN A 159 -22.29 36.67 -38.10
N ALA A 160 -23.21 36.32 -37.19
CA ALA A 160 -22.97 35.64 -35.90
C ALA A 160 -22.91 34.10 -36.12
N PRO A 161 -22.61 33.23 -35.11
CA PRO A 161 -22.22 33.44 -33.71
C PRO A 161 -20.92 32.70 -33.28
N ALA A 162 -20.54 32.92 -32.01
CA ALA A 162 -19.57 32.20 -31.15
C ALA A 162 -19.68 30.63 -31.24
N PRO A 163 -18.70 29.80 -30.76
CA PRO A 163 -17.84 30.02 -29.60
C PRO A 163 -16.36 29.51 -29.63
N GLN A 164 -15.57 30.22 -28.82
CA GLN A 164 -14.57 29.77 -27.84
C GLN A 164 -13.71 28.52 -28.12
N ALA A 165 -12.40 28.78 -28.09
CA ALA A 165 -11.31 27.82 -28.10
C ALA A 165 -11.51 26.68 -27.06
N PRO A 166 -11.09 25.45 -27.40
CA PRO A 166 -11.30 24.29 -26.54
C PRO A 166 -10.46 24.37 -25.26
N ALA A 167 -11.16 24.26 -24.13
CA ALA A 167 -10.59 23.93 -22.82
C ALA A 167 -9.96 22.53 -22.85
N PRO A 168 -8.91 22.26 -22.04
CA PRO A 168 -8.33 20.93 -21.91
C PRO A 168 -9.40 19.92 -21.47
N GLN A 169 -9.53 18.85 -22.25
CA GLN A 169 -10.50 17.79 -22.08
C GLN A 169 -10.26 17.08 -20.74
N ALA A 170 -11.29 17.02 -19.91
CA ALA A 170 -11.32 16.12 -18.77
C ALA A 170 -11.27 14.66 -19.29
N PRO A 171 -10.54 13.75 -18.62
CA PRO A 171 -10.43 12.36 -19.05
C PRO A 171 -11.83 11.73 -19.14
N GLU A 172 -12.15 11.19 -20.32
CA GLU A 172 -13.32 10.36 -20.56
C GLU A 172 -13.39 9.26 -19.49
N PHE A 173 -14.49 9.21 -18.74
CA PHE A 173 -14.78 8.04 -17.93
C PHE A 173 -15.13 6.88 -18.87
N GLN A 174 -14.14 6.05 -19.20
CA GLN A 174 -14.40 4.74 -19.80
C GLN A 174 -15.18 3.90 -18.78
N ARG A 175 -16.46 3.67 -19.07
CA ARG A 175 -17.27 2.70 -18.34
C ARG A 175 -16.64 1.32 -18.54
N PRO A 176 -16.16 0.63 -17.49
CA PRO A 176 -15.57 -0.69 -17.66
C PRO A 176 -16.61 -1.64 -18.26
N GLN A 177 -16.32 -2.18 -19.46
CA GLN A 177 -17.06 -3.33 -19.99
C GLN A 177 -16.61 -4.55 -19.18
N LEU A 178 -17.52 -5.11 -18.39
CA LEU A 178 -17.32 -6.38 -17.71
C LEU A 178 -17.44 -7.49 -18.76
N ASP A 179 -16.32 -8.11 -19.13
CA ASP A 179 -16.34 -9.37 -19.89
C ASP A 179 -16.77 -10.49 -18.93
N MET A 180 -17.75 -11.30 -19.34
CA MET A 180 -18.35 -12.35 -18.52
C MET A 180 -17.55 -13.64 -18.72
N PRO A 181 -16.80 -14.15 -17.72
CA PRO A 181 -15.98 -15.34 -17.91
C PRO A 181 -16.86 -16.58 -18.09
N ALA A 182 -16.57 -17.35 -19.15
CA ALA A 182 -17.20 -18.63 -19.43
C ALA A 182 -16.93 -19.64 -18.29
N PRO A 183 -17.93 -20.47 -17.92
CA PRO A 183 -17.80 -21.38 -16.80
C PRO A 183 -16.79 -22.50 -17.12
N GLY A 184 -15.70 -22.59 -16.34
CA GLY A 184 -14.92 -23.84 -16.27
C GLY A 184 -13.41 -23.79 -16.06
N VAL A 185 -12.75 -22.64 -15.81
CA VAL A 185 -11.29 -22.65 -15.56
C VAL A 185 -10.93 -21.77 -14.37
N GLN A 186 -10.86 -22.37 -13.18
CA GLN A 186 -10.22 -21.77 -12.01
C GLN A 186 -8.71 -21.89 -12.17
N ALA A 187 -8.07 -20.80 -12.61
CA ALA A 187 -6.63 -20.64 -12.48
C ALA A 187 -6.29 -20.41 -11.00
N GLY A 188 -5.29 -21.12 -10.48
CA GLY A 188 -4.94 -21.14 -9.05
C GLY A 188 -4.77 -19.74 -8.46
N SER A 189 -5.63 -19.38 -7.51
CA SER A 189 -5.61 -18.10 -6.80
C SER A 189 -4.37 -17.92 -5.91
N ASP A 190 -3.71 -19.01 -5.53
CA ASP A 190 -2.53 -19.03 -4.65
C ASP A 190 -1.26 -18.52 -5.34
N ASP A 191 -1.10 -18.79 -6.64
CA ASP A 191 0.06 -18.32 -7.42
C ASP A 191 0.08 -16.80 -7.60
N PHE A 192 -1.10 -16.18 -7.68
CA PHE A 192 -1.23 -14.72 -7.79
C PHE A 192 -0.68 -13.99 -6.55
N TRP A 193 -1.01 -14.47 -5.34
CA TRP A 193 -0.61 -13.79 -4.10
C TRP A 193 0.88 -13.95 -3.78
N SER A 194 1.48 -15.08 -4.15
CA SER A 194 2.93 -15.27 -4.01
C SER A 194 3.71 -14.35 -4.95
N ALA A 195 3.29 -14.24 -6.22
CA ALA A 195 3.87 -13.32 -7.19
C ALA A 195 3.64 -11.84 -6.80
N PHE A 196 2.43 -11.50 -6.34
CA PHE A 196 2.11 -10.17 -5.84
C PHE A 196 2.95 -9.80 -4.62
N SER A 197 3.14 -10.71 -3.66
CA SER A 197 3.95 -10.44 -2.46
C SER A 197 5.39 -10.07 -2.83
N ASN A 198 6.02 -10.83 -3.74
CA ASN A 198 7.37 -10.55 -4.20
C ASN A 198 7.46 -9.22 -4.96
N MET A 199 6.45 -8.91 -5.80
CA MET A 199 6.35 -7.65 -6.54
C MET A 199 6.11 -6.46 -5.61
N SER A 200 5.28 -6.63 -4.57
CA SER A 200 4.91 -5.60 -3.61
C SER A 200 6.06 -5.24 -2.67
N ASP A 201 6.95 -6.20 -2.37
CA ASP A 201 8.16 -5.98 -1.58
C ASP A 201 9.20 -5.16 -2.38
N SER A 202 9.33 -5.44 -3.68
CA SER A 202 10.32 -4.78 -4.55
C SER A 202 9.85 -3.47 -5.17
N ASN A 203 8.55 -3.34 -5.50
CA ASN A 203 7.97 -2.19 -6.21
C ASN A 203 6.50 -1.96 -5.81
N PRO A 204 6.25 -1.25 -4.69
CA PRO A 204 4.89 -1.05 -4.20
C PRO A 204 4.02 -0.25 -5.17
N ALA A 205 4.58 0.73 -5.91
CA ALA A 205 3.82 1.56 -6.85
C ALA A 205 3.21 0.77 -8.02
N GLU A 206 3.92 -0.24 -8.54
CA GLU A 206 3.40 -1.13 -9.59
C GLU A 206 2.48 -2.22 -9.01
N ALA A 207 2.72 -2.65 -7.77
CA ALA A 207 1.87 -3.64 -7.10
C ALA A 207 0.41 -3.14 -6.96
N TRP A 208 0.20 -1.85 -6.70
CA TRP A 208 -1.14 -1.26 -6.67
C TRP A 208 -1.88 -1.38 -8.01
N LYS A 209 -1.18 -1.33 -9.14
CA LYS A 209 -1.79 -1.52 -10.48
C LYS A 209 -2.14 -2.99 -10.73
N VAL A 210 -1.29 -3.91 -10.27
CA VAL A 210 -1.56 -5.35 -10.35
C VAL A 210 -2.79 -5.71 -9.49
N LEU A 211 -2.90 -5.14 -8.29
CA LEU A 211 -4.04 -5.34 -7.40
C LEU A 211 -5.35 -4.82 -7.99
N THR A 212 -5.35 -3.64 -8.64
CA THR A 212 -6.55 -3.10 -9.30
C THR A 212 -6.93 -3.83 -10.58
N SER A 213 -5.97 -4.50 -11.23
CA SER A 213 -6.20 -5.38 -12.38
C SER A 213 -6.56 -6.83 -12.00
N ALA A 214 -6.52 -7.18 -10.72
CA ALA A 214 -6.69 -8.55 -10.26
C ALA A 214 -8.11 -9.07 -10.49
N SER A 215 -8.21 -10.36 -10.87
CA SER A 215 -9.49 -11.03 -11.05
C SER A 215 -10.30 -11.05 -9.73
N PRO A 216 -11.64 -10.90 -9.78
CA PRO A 216 -12.49 -10.92 -8.59
C PRO A 216 -12.36 -12.20 -7.76
N ASP A 217 -12.02 -13.31 -8.40
CA ASP A 217 -11.79 -14.61 -7.76
C ASP A 217 -10.52 -14.63 -6.89
N ALA A 218 -9.43 -14.01 -7.37
CA ALA A 218 -8.17 -13.87 -6.65
C ALA A 218 -8.31 -13.00 -5.40
N LEU A 219 -9.24 -12.03 -5.42
CA LEU A 219 -9.55 -11.19 -4.26
C LEU A 219 -10.45 -11.92 -3.24
N ARG A 220 -11.37 -12.77 -3.70
CA ARG A 220 -12.27 -13.55 -2.84
C ARG A 220 -11.55 -14.63 -2.03
N SER A 221 -10.53 -15.27 -2.59
CA SER A 221 -9.75 -16.29 -1.87
C SER A 221 -9.13 -15.73 -0.59
N LYS A 222 -8.71 -14.46 -0.60
CA LYS A 222 -8.13 -13.78 0.57
C LYS A 222 -9.18 -13.39 1.63
N VAL A 223 -10.42 -13.10 1.23
CA VAL A 223 -11.52 -12.77 2.16
C VAL A 223 -11.95 -14.01 2.96
N LEU A 224 -12.06 -15.17 2.28
CA LEU A 224 -12.42 -16.43 2.95
C LEU A 224 -11.30 -16.97 3.85
N VAL A 225 -10.03 -16.73 3.51
CA VAL A 225 -8.88 -17.08 4.37
C VAL A 225 -8.77 -16.16 5.58
N SER A 226 -9.32 -14.94 5.54
CA SER A 226 -9.30 -14.00 6.67
C SER A 226 -10.48 -14.13 7.65
N GLU A 227 -11.49 -14.95 7.37
CA GLU A 227 -12.65 -15.20 8.25
C GLU A 227 -12.63 -16.58 8.95
N ALA A 228 -11.55 -17.35 8.83
CA ALA A 228 -11.35 -18.64 9.51
C ALA A 228 -10.35 -18.54 10.67
#